data_AF-A0A5A8E4P5-F1
#
_entry.id   AF-A0A5A8E4P5-F1
#
_cell.length_a   1.000
_cell.length_b   1.000
_cell.length_c   1.000
_cell.angle_alpha   90.00
_cell.angle_beta   90.00
_cell.angle_gamma   90.00
#
_symmetry.space_group_name_H-M   'P 1'
#
loop_
_entity.id
_entity.type
_entity.pdbx_description
1 polymer ?
#
loop_
_entity_poly.entity_id
_entity_poly.type
_entity_poly.pdbx_seq_one_letter_code
_entity_poly.pdbx_strand_id
1 'polypeptide(L)'
;MQAHLTGLADQPAPKRRPSPPVCPAIPTPPPPEPGTDCPSAAPAGEGGGFSASCAPLANRPLLCTSLRQRVSAPVLFFWNPGNNHWNLVRVQTAPRPVIEVFEPFGTPSSRGSGRGGGGLSKRGVPPGLVTWLDAVCPVAGGWQSRSLPAIPHRHQHTGFDCGVACLLYAEKAAQGMQRHDIAAGTDQREISRFRDVMRKYFERLRTSTPR
;
A
#
# COMPACT_ATOMS: atom_id res chain seq x y z
N MET A 1 -25.28 -48.94 -46.17
CA MET A 1 -25.25 -47.46 -46.07
C MET A 1 -23.87 -47.05 -45.56
N GLN A 2 -23.20 -46.19 -46.32
CA GLN A 2 -21.77 -45.90 -46.26
C GLN A 2 -21.33 -45.11 -45.02
N ALA A 3 -20.12 -45.42 -44.54
CA ALA A 3 -19.36 -44.61 -43.60
C ALA A 3 -18.68 -43.43 -44.31
N HIS A 4 -18.67 -42.27 -43.67
CA HIS A 4 -17.87 -41.11 -44.10
C HIS A 4 -17.01 -40.59 -42.95
N LEU A 5 -15.70 -40.82 -43.13
CA LEU A 5 -14.57 -40.20 -42.46
C LEU A 5 -14.15 -38.97 -43.26
N THR A 6 -14.17 -37.78 -42.66
CA THR A 6 -13.42 -36.56 -43.05
C THR A 6 -13.68 -35.51 -41.97
N GLY A 7 -12.75 -34.74 -41.41
CA GLY A 7 -11.30 -34.62 -41.58
C GLY A 7 -10.75 -33.75 -40.43
N LEU A 8 -9.54 -34.07 -39.97
CA LEU A 8 -8.74 -33.20 -39.11
C LEU A 8 -8.26 -32.01 -39.94
N ALA A 9 -8.56 -30.79 -39.50
CA ALA A 9 -7.93 -29.58 -40.02
C ALA A 9 -7.06 -28.93 -38.94
N ASP A 10 -5.77 -28.82 -39.29
CA ASP A 10 -4.67 -28.01 -38.77
C ASP A 10 -4.97 -27.03 -37.62
N GLN A 11 -4.30 -27.25 -36.48
CA GLN A 11 -4.04 -26.19 -35.51
C GLN A 11 -2.69 -25.53 -35.82
N PRO A 12 -2.61 -24.19 -35.89
CA PRO A 12 -1.34 -23.51 -36.10
C PRO A 12 -0.43 -23.61 -34.86
N ALA A 13 0.86 -23.84 -35.11
CA ALA A 13 1.90 -23.98 -34.08
C ALA A 13 2.00 -22.74 -33.15
N PRO A 14 2.34 -22.94 -31.86
CA PRO A 14 2.43 -21.84 -30.90
C PRO A 14 3.59 -20.89 -31.23
N LYS A 15 3.27 -19.60 -31.33
CA LYS A 15 4.25 -18.51 -31.53
C LYS A 15 5.20 -18.44 -30.33
N ARG A 16 6.51 -18.52 -30.57
CA ARG A 16 7.57 -18.33 -29.56
C ARG A 16 7.46 -16.93 -28.94
N ARG A 17 7.50 -16.88 -27.61
CA ARG A 17 7.56 -15.64 -26.82
C ARG A 17 8.91 -14.95 -27.06
N PRO A 18 8.95 -13.62 -27.28
CA PRO A 18 10.21 -12.89 -27.29
C PRO A 18 10.82 -12.83 -25.89
N SER A 19 12.14 -12.97 -25.82
CA SER A 19 12.92 -12.86 -24.59
C SER A 19 12.86 -11.44 -24.02
N PRO A 20 12.90 -11.27 -22.68
CA PRO A 20 12.90 -9.96 -22.06
C PRO A 20 14.21 -9.20 -22.35
N PRO A 21 14.18 -7.85 -22.41
CA PRO A 21 15.38 -7.06 -22.58
C PRO A 21 16.28 -7.13 -21.32
N VAL A 22 17.58 -7.25 -21.55
CA VAL A 22 18.60 -7.20 -20.49
C VAL A 22 18.80 -5.74 -20.07
N CYS A 23 18.55 -5.43 -18.80
CA CYS A 23 18.82 -4.10 -18.24
C CYS A 23 20.34 -3.86 -18.15
N PRO A 24 20.85 -2.65 -18.50
CA PRO A 24 22.24 -2.32 -18.24
C PRO A 24 22.50 -2.14 -16.75
N ALA A 25 23.68 -2.59 -16.29
CA ALA A 25 24.12 -2.47 -14.91
C ALA A 25 24.34 -1.00 -14.51
N ILE A 26 23.85 -0.64 -13.32
CA ILE A 26 24.04 0.70 -12.72
C ILE A 26 25.47 0.79 -12.17
N PRO A 27 26.24 1.87 -12.43
CA PRO A 27 27.56 2.04 -11.85
C PRO A 27 27.48 2.26 -10.34
N THR A 28 28.32 1.56 -9.57
CA THR A 28 28.48 1.77 -8.14
C THR A 28 29.17 3.11 -7.84
N PRO A 29 28.72 3.88 -6.83
CA PRO A 29 29.39 5.11 -6.43
C PRO A 29 30.73 4.82 -5.74
N PRO A 30 31.71 5.74 -5.83
CA PRO A 30 32.99 5.59 -5.17
C PRO A 30 32.87 5.71 -3.64
N PRO A 31 33.79 5.11 -2.87
CA PRO A 31 33.82 5.20 -1.41
C PRO A 31 34.19 6.62 -0.94
N PRO A 32 33.75 7.04 0.27
CA PRO A 32 34.10 8.33 0.82
C PRO A 32 35.56 8.38 1.29
N GLU A 33 36.21 9.50 1.00
CA GLU A 33 37.59 9.84 1.42
C GLU A 33 37.70 9.99 2.95
N PRO A 34 38.83 9.63 3.57
CA PRO A 34 39.02 9.72 5.01
C PRO A 34 39.58 11.08 5.45
N GLY A 35 38.93 11.66 6.47
CA GLY A 35 39.58 12.51 7.47
C GLY A 35 39.36 14.02 7.34
N THR A 36 38.73 14.60 8.37
CA THR A 36 39.19 15.87 8.94
C THR A 36 38.84 15.90 10.43
N ASP A 37 39.85 16.24 11.22
CA ASP A 37 39.99 16.06 12.65
C ASP A 37 39.01 16.85 13.53
N CYS A 38 38.67 16.27 14.67
CA CYS A 38 38.15 16.98 15.84
C CYS A 38 39.30 17.72 16.55
N PRO A 39 39.13 18.98 16.98
CA PRO A 39 39.92 19.50 18.08
C PRO A 39 39.21 19.24 19.41
N SER A 40 39.90 18.47 20.26
CA SER A 40 39.67 18.35 21.69
C SER A 40 40.37 19.49 22.41
N ALA A 41 39.68 20.19 23.30
CA ALA A 41 40.28 20.99 24.37
C ALA A 41 39.39 20.93 25.61
N ALA A 42 39.99 20.56 26.74
CA ALA A 42 39.38 20.36 28.05
C ALA A 42 39.54 21.63 28.95
N PRO A 43 39.38 21.57 30.29
CA PRO A 43 38.23 22.08 31.03
C PRO A 43 38.57 23.28 31.95
N ALA A 44 37.55 23.98 32.48
CA ALA A 44 37.48 24.53 33.86
C ALA A 44 36.36 25.60 33.97
N GLY A 45 35.64 25.60 35.09
CA GLY A 45 34.83 26.75 35.52
C GLY A 45 33.52 26.38 36.19
N GLU A 46 33.57 26.07 37.49
CA GLU A 46 32.39 26.14 38.36
C GLU A 46 31.96 27.60 38.52
N GLY A 47 30.66 27.86 38.36
CA GLY A 47 30.06 29.17 38.56
C GLY A 47 28.55 29.07 38.43
N GLY A 48 27.85 29.07 39.56
CA GLY A 48 26.40 28.97 39.65
C GLY A 48 25.69 30.09 38.90
N GLY A 49 24.76 29.70 38.05
CA GLY A 49 23.75 30.55 37.43
C GLY A 49 22.58 29.67 37.03
N PHE A 50 21.41 29.89 37.64
CA PHE A 50 20.15 29.30 37.20
C PHE A 50 19.85 29.82 35.79
N SER A 51 20.34 29.11 34.78
CA SER A 51 19.95 29.32 33.39
C SER A 51 18.77 28.40 33.12
N ALA A 52 17.59 28.99 32.90
CA ALA A 52 16.42 28.31 32.38
C ALA A 52 16.80 27.57 31.09
N SER A 53 17.04 26.27 31.21
CA SER A 53 17.25 25.39 30.08
C SER A 53 15.91 25.19 29.38
N CYS A 54 15.58 26.12 28.49
CA CYS A 54 14.75 25.82 27.34
C CYS A 54 15.60 25.02 26.35
N ALA A 55 16.07 23.84 26.75
CA ALA A 55 16.34 22.80 25.77
C ALA A 55 14.95 22.30 25.34
N PRO A 56 14.55 22.47 24.05
CA PRO A 56 13.32 21.84 23.61
C PRO A 56 13.53 20.35 23.84
N LEU A 57 12.61 19.74 24.60
CA LEU A 57 12.40 18.31 24.62
C LEU A 57 12.46 17.85 23.16
N ALA A 58 13.62 17.35 22.76
CA ALA A 58 13.79 16.61 21.54
C ALA A 58 12.95 15.35 21.77
N ASN A 59 11.66 15.48 21.47
CA ASN A 59 10.70 14.42 21.30
C ASN A 59 11.25 13.52 20.20
N ARG A 60 12.23 12.69 20.55
CA ARG A 60 12.63 11.55 19.74
C ARG A 60 11.39 10.66 19.75
N PRO A 61 10.73 10.43 18.60
CA PRO A 61 9.60 9.52 18.57
C PRO A 61 10.14 8.11 18.81
N LEU A 62 10.18 7.68 20.08
CA LEU A 62 10.50 6.31 20.49
C LEU A 62 9.56 5.28 19.83
N LEU A 63 8.40 5.75 19.34
CA LEU A 63 7.45 5.01 18.52
C LEU A 63 7.99 4.65 17.13
N CYS A 64 8.80 5.51 16.50
CA CYS A 64 9.19 5.35 15.09
C CYS A 64 10.19 4.19 14.92
N THR A 65 11.18 4.08 15.81
CA THR A 65 12.13 2.96 15.81
C THR A 65 11.42 1.64 16.12
N SER A 66 10.45 1.66 17.06
CA SER A 66 9.69 0.47 17.45
C SER A 66 8.70 0.02 16.36
N LEU A 67 7.98 0.92 15.68
CA LEU A 67 7.08 0.55 14.58
C LEU A 67 7.85 0.04 13.35
N ARG A 68 8.95 0.69 12.98
CA ARG A 68 9.78 0.28 11.84
C ARG A 68 10.52 -1.04 12.08
N GLN A 69 10.90 -1.34 13.32
CA GLN A 69 11.57 -2.60 13.66
C GLN A 69 10.61 -3.74 14.03
N ARG A 70 9.39 -3.46 14.51
CA ARG A 70 8.46 -4.51 14.99
C ARG A 70 7.37 -4.88 14.00
N VAL A 71 7.04 -4.05 13.02
CA VAL A 71 5.92 -4.30 12.11
C VAL A 71 6.44 -4.36 10.67
N SER A 72 6.90 -5.54 10.27
CA SER A 72 7.18 -5.86 8.86
C SER A 72 5.90 -6.01 8.03
N ALA A 73 4.75 -6.19 8.70
CA ALA A 73 3.45 -6.34 8.09
C ALA A 73 2.77 -4.98 7.79
N PRO A 74 2.00 -4.86 6.71
CA PRO A 74 1.20 -3.67 6.45
C PRO A 74 0.13 -3.46 7.51
N VAL A 75 -0.16 -2.20 7.83
CA VAL A 75 -1.33 -1.83 8.64
C VAL A 75 -2.49 -1.49 7.71
N LEU A 76 -3.67 -2.05 7.98
CA LEU A 76 -4.87 -1.89 7.17
C LEU A 76 -5.91 -1.04 7.91
N PHE A 77 -6.47 -0.06 7.22
CA PHE A 77 -7.58 0.76 7.71
C PHE A 77 -8.76 0.67 6.76
N PHE A 78 -9.94 0.38 7.30
CA PHE A 78 -11.20 0.51 6.57
C PHE A 78 -11.70 1.93 6.74
N TRP A 79 -11.84 2.65 5.62
CA TRP A 79 -12.21 4.05 5.62
C TRP A 79 -13.55 4.25 4.91
N ASN A 80 -14.48 4.88 5.61
CA ASN A 80 -15.84 5.13 5.14
C ASN A 80 -16.14 6.63 5.11
N PRO A 81 -15.63 7.38 4.11
CA PRO A 81 -15.94 8.80 3.98
C PRO A 81 -17.45 9.02 3.93
N GLY A 82 -17.98 9.87 4.82
CA GLY A 82 -19.39 10.26 4.80
C GLY A 82 -20.39 9.12 5.05
N ASN A 83 -19.94 7.97 5.58
CA ASN A 83 -20.76 6.80 5.84
C ASN A 83 -21.51 6.23 4.60
N ASN A 84 -20.98 6.43 3.39
CA ASN A 84 -21.67 6.05 2.16
C ASN A 84 -20.85 5.13 1.23
N HIS A 85 -19.55 4.96 1.48
CA HIS A 85 -18.67 4.25 0.57
C HIS A 85 -17.41 3.77 1.29
N TRP A 86 -17.04 2.51 1.09
CA TRP A 86 -15.88 1.91 1.75
C TRP A 86 -14.64 1.89 0.85
N ASN A 87 -13.52 2.26 1.44
CA ASN A 87 -12.17 2.18 0.90
C ASN A 87 -11.28 1.35 1.84
N LEU A 88 -10.30 0.64 1.29
CA LEU A 88 -9.21 0.09 2.08
C LEU A 88 -7.98 0.98 1.93
N VAL A 89 -7.39 1.36 3.06
CA VAL A 89 -6.10 2.07 3.10
C VAL A 89 -5.06 1.12 3.67
N ARG A 90 -3.99 0.88 2.90
CA ARG A 90 -2.84 0.09 3.32
C ARG A 90 -1.65 1.01 3.59
N VAL A 91 -1.11 0.95 4.80
CA VAL A 91 0.09 1.67 5.20
C VAL A 91 1.24 0.68 5.29
N GLN A 92 2.28 0.91 4.50
CA GLN A 92 3.55 0.19 4.57
C GLN A 92 4.64 1.15 5.04
N THR A 93 5.43 0.74 6.02
CA THR A 93 6.52 1.56 6.60
C THR A 93 7.90 1.17 6.09
N ALA A 94 8.04 -0.04 5.51
CA ALA A 94 9.28 -0.57 4.94
C ALA A 94 8.96 -1.53 3.77
N PRO A 95 9.88 -1.71 2.80
CA PRO A 95 11.16 -1.01 2.66
C PRO A 95 11.01 0.43 2.15
N ARG A 96 9.86 0.76 1.54
CA ARG A 96 9.53 2.10 1.05
C ARG A 96 8.22 2.55 1.69
N PRO A 97 8.24 3.60 2.53
CA PRO A 97 7.02 4.12 3.14
C PRO A 97 6.01 4.55 2.09
N VAL A 98 4.79 4.02 2.17
CA VAL A 98 3.71 4.30 1.21
C VAL A 98 2.33 4.15 1.87
N ILE A 99 1.41 5.02 1.47
CA ILE A 99 -0.03 4.87 1.70
C ILE A 99 -0.67 4.47 0.37
N GLU A 100 -1.32 3.33 0.34
CA GLU A 100 -1.99 2.82 -0.84
C GLU A 100 -3.50 2.81 -0.58
N VAL A 101 -4.26 3.48 -1.45
CA VAL A 101 -5.71 3.56 -1.32
C VAL A 101 -6.39 2.71 -2.36
N PHE A 102 -7.10 1.69 -1.91
CA PHE A 102 -7.87 0.77 -2.71
C PHE A 102 -9.31 1.24 -2.77
N GLU A 103 -9.61 2.00 -3.82
CA GLU A 103 -10.94 2.49 -4.18
C GLU A 103 -11.59 1.50 -5.17
N PRO A 104 -12.62 0.73 -4.77
CA PRO A 104 -13.25 -0.27 -5.64
C PRO A 104 -13.78 0.27 -6.97
N PHE A 105 -14.21 1.54 -7.02
CA PHE A 105 -14.66 2.16 -8.27
C PHE A 105 -13.52 2.59 -9.21
N GLY A 106 -12.27 2.40 -8.76
CA GLY A 106 -11.06 2.86 -9.43
C GLY A 106 -10.86 4.37 -9.27
N THR A 107 -9.64 4.83 -9.51
CA THR A 107 -9.41 6.27 -9.66
C THR A 107 -10.07 6.78 -10.93
N PRO A 108 -10.80 7.92 -10.89
CA PRO A 108 -11.20 8.61 -12.10
C PRO A 108 -9.93 8.87 -12.93
N SER A 109 -9.94 8.42 -14.18
CA SER A 109 -8.91 8.82 -15.14
C SER A 109 -8.97 10.34 -15.24
N SER A 110 -7.98 11.02 -14.67
CA SER A 110 -7.79 12.45 -14.84
C SER A 110 -7.74 12.70 -16.35
N ARG A 111 -8.83 13.26 -16.90
CA ARG A 111 -8.78 13.95 -18.18
C ARG A 111 -7.84 15.14 -17.97
N GLY A 112 -6.54 14.96 -18.25
CA GLY A 112 -5.59 16.07 -18.36
C GLY A 112 -4.42 16.14 -17.37
N SER A 113 -3.76 15.04 -17.00
CA SER A 113 -2.41 15.12 -16.41
C SER A 113 -1.35 14.61 -17.39
N GLY A 114 -1.18 15.36 -18.48
CA GLY A 114 0.10 15.36 -19.17
C GLY A 114 1.17 15.85 -18.18
N ARG A 115 2.19 15.03 -17.97
CA ARG A 115 3.37 15.24 -17.10
C ARG A 115 3.15 14.98 -15.59
N GLY A 116 3.40 13.73 -15.19
CA GLY A 116 4.18 13.40 -14.00
C GLY A 116 3.63 13.80 -12.63
N GLY A 117 2.40 13.41 -12.28
CA GLY A 117 1.85 13.66 -10.95
C GLY A 117 0.65 12.79 -10.59
N GLY A 118 0.83 11.47 -10.58
CA GLY A 118 -0.21 10.49 -10.20
C GLY A 118 -0.49 10.45 -8.68
N GLY A 119 -0.66 11.60 -8.05
CA GLY A 119 -0.98 11.71 -6.62
C GLY A 119 -2.47 11.58 -6.36
N LEU A 120 -2.84 10.98 -5.23
CA LEU A 120 -4.21 11.06 -4.74
C LEU A 120 -4.56 12.53 -4.44
N SER A 121 -5.81 12.91 -4.70
CA SER A 121 -6.31 14.20 -4.17
C SER A 121 -6.14 14.21 -2.65
N LYS A 122 -5.98 15.40 -2.03
CA LYS A 122 -5.92 15.53 -0.56
C LYS A 122 -7.11 14.86 0.16
N ARG A 123 -8.21 14.65 -0.54
CA ARG A 123 -9.42 13.98 -0.04
C ARG A 123 -9.39 12.46 -0.16
N GLY A 124 -8.40 11.86 -0.82
CA GLY A 124 -8.34 10.41 -1.06
C GLY A 124 -7.78 9.60 0.10
N VAL A 125 -7.25 10.26 1.14
CA VAL A 125 -6.69 9.62 2.34
C VAL A 125 -7.35 10.26 3.57
N PRO A 126 -7.64 9.50 4.65
CA PRO A 126 -8.17 10.09 5.88
C PRO A 126 -7.18 11.14 6.45
N PRO A 127 -7.57 12.42 6.62
CA PRO A 127 -6.65 13.45 7.13
C PRO A 127 -6.09 13.12 8.51
N GLY A 128 -6.92 12.56 9.40
CA GLY A 128 -6.49 12.12 10.73
C GLY A 128 -5.44 11.02 10.70
N LEU A 129 -5.49 10.11 9.70
CA LEU A 129 -4.46 9.08 9.51
C LEU A 129 -3.12 9.72 9.14
N VAL A 130 -3.12 10.70 8.24
CA VAL A 130 -1.90 11.41 7.83
C VAL A 130 -1.29 12.15 9.01
N THR A 131 -2.08 12.94 9.73
CA THR A 131 -1.63 13.67 10.92
C THR A 131 -1.04 12.73 11.98
N TRP A 132 -1.70 11.59 12.23
CA TRP A 132 -1.20 10.60 13.17
C TRP A 132 0.13 9.98 12.69
N LEU A 133 0.22 9.56 11.43
CA LEU A 133 1.43 8.97 10.87
C LEU A 133 2.62 9.96 10.85
N ASP A 134 2.38 11.22 10.52
CA ASP A 134 3.41 12.28 10.57
C ASP A 134 3.94 12.51 11.99
N ALA A 135 3.10 12.33 13.01
CA ALA A 135 3.50 12.43 14.41
C ALA A 135 4.27 11.19 14.91
N VAL A 136 3.81 9.98 14.59
CA VAL A 136 4.34 8.75 15.20
C VAL A 136 5.44 8.07 14.39
N CYS A 137 5.48 8.28 13.07
CA CYS A 137 6.45 7.65 12.17
C CYS A 137 6.82 8.60 11.01
N PRO A 138 7.45 9.75 11.29
CA PRO A 138 7.69 10.77 10.26
C PRO A 138 8.51 10.23 9.08
N VAL A 139 8.22 10.76 7.89
CA VAL A 139 8.93 10.47 6.63
C VAL A 139 9.32 11.77 5.94
N ALA A 140 10.41 11.76 5.18
CA ALA A 140 10.82 12.92 4.39
C ALA A 140 9.72 13.29 3.38
N GLY A 141 9.26 14.55 3.44
CA GLY A 141 8.15 15.09 2.64
C GLY A 141 6.76 14.86 3.22
N GLY A 142 6.63 14.21 4.38
CA GLY A 142 5.36 13.89 5.03
C GLY A 142 4.57 12.76 4.34
N TRP A 143 3.66 12.13 5.06
CA TRP A 143 2.95 10.94 4.60
C TRP A 143 1.98 11.21 3.45
N GLN A 144 1.40 12.41 3.37
CA GLN A 144 0.53 12.78 2.24
C GLN A 144 1.26 12.62 0.90
N SER A 145 2.54 12.99 0.84
CA SER A 145 3.36 12.88 -0.39
C SER A 145 3.67 11.43 -0.79
N ARG A 146 3.43 10.49 0.13
CA ARG A 146 3.63 9.04 -0.06
C ARG A 146 2.33 8.31 -0.38
N SER A 147 1.25 9.03 -0.63
CA SER A 147 -0.05 8.45 -0.93
C SER A 147 -0.28 8.25 -2.43
N LEU A 148 -0.77 7.08 -2.81
CA LEU A 148 -1.04 6.73 -4.20
C LEU A 148 -2.29 5.85 -4.34
N PRO A 149 -2.96 5.88 -5.50
CA PRO A 149 -4.05 4.96 -5.77
C PRO A 149 -3.53 3.55 -6.03
N ALA A 150 -4.21 2.57 -5.44
CA ALA A 150 -3.90 1.17 -5.65
C ALA A 150 -4.60 0.55 -6.84
N ILE A 151 -5.81 1.02 -7.12
CA ILE A 151 -6.69 0.43 -8.10
C ILE A 151 -6.86 1.43 -9.25
N PRO A 152 -6.17 1.23 -10.39
CA PRO A 152 -6.19 2.17 -11.51
C PRO A 152 -7.49 2.09 -12.31
N HIS A 153 -8.17 0.94 -12.27
CA HIS A 153 -9.38 0.67 -13.03
C HIS A 153 -10.48 0.14 -12.11
N ARG A 154 -11.73 0.41 -12.47
CA ARG A 154 -12.89 -0.03 -11.70
C ARG A 154 -12.91 -1.56 -11.54
N HIS A 155 -12.93 -2.04 -10.30
CA HIS A 155 -13.17 -3.44 -10.00
C HIS A 155 -14.64 -3.71 -9.66
N GLN A 156 -15.30 -2.77 -8.99
CA GLN A 156 -16.71 -2.88 -8.60
C GLN A 156 -17.64 -2.19 -9.62
N HIS A 157 -18.67 -2.89 -10.03
CA HIS A 157 -19.73 -2.39 -10.93
C HIS A 157 -21.09 -2.21 -10.24
N THR A 158 -21.27 -2.72 -9.02
CA THR A 158 -22.51 -2.56 -8.23
C THR A 158 -22.43 -1.36 -7.28
N GLY A 159 -23.54 -0.93 -6.69
CA GLY A 159 -23.57 0.16 -5.70
C GLY A 159 -23.29 -0.25 -4.25
N PHE A 160 -23.24 -1.55 -3.96
CA PHE A 160 -23.30 -2.07 -2.58
C PHE A 160 -22.13 -2.99 -2.20
N ASP A 161 -21.24 -3.34 -3.14
CA ASP A 161 -20.15 -4.30 -2.85
C ASP A 161 -18.87 -3.63 -2.32
N CYS A 162 -18.84 -2.32 -2.05
CA CYS A 162 -17.59 -1.63 -1.68
C CYS A 162 -16.99 -2.14 -0.37
N GLY A 163 -17.82 -2.50 0.62
CA GLY A 163 -17.36 -3.16 1.83
C GLY A 163 -16.78 -4.55 1.57
N VAL A 164 -17.44 -5.34 0.71
CA VAL A 164 -16.97 -6.68 0.31
C VAL A 164 -15.63 -6.60 -0.42
N ALA A 165 -15.49 -5.65 -1.35
CA ALA A 165 -14.26 -5.41 -2.07
C ALA A 165 -13.11 -5.05 -1.12
N CYS A 166 -13.36 -4.19 -0.13
CA CYS A 166 -12.37 -3.85 0.89
C CYS A 166 -11.93 -5.07 1.71
N LEU A 167 -12.85 -5.96 2.07
CA LEU A 167 -12.52 -7.20 2.78
C LEU A 167 -11.70 -8.16 1.90
N LEU A 168 -12.02 -8.27 0.61
CA LEU A 168 -11.23 -9.07 -0.33
C LEU A 168 -9.81 -8.49 -0.50
N TYR A 169 -9.67 -7.17 -0.61
CA TYR A 169 -8.35 -6.54 -0.66
C TYR A 169 -7.55 -6.77 0.62
N ALA A 170 -8.22 -6.74 1.78
CA ALA A 170 -7.58 -7.01 3.06
C ALA A 170 -7.09 -8.47 3.16
N GLU A 171 -7.92 -9.43 2.72
CA GLU A 171 -7.55 -10.84 2.62
C GLU A 171 -6.31 -11.03 1.73
N LYS A 172 -6.33 -10.46 0.51
CA LYS A 172 -5.17 -10.54 -0.41
C LYS A 172 -3.93 -9.87 0.16
N ALA A 173 -4.08 -8.74 0.86
CA ALA A 173 -2.97 -8.08 1.53
C ALA A 173 -2.41 -8.93 2.69
N ALA A 174 -3.26 -9.63 3.44
CA ALA A 174 -2.85 -10.56 4.50
C ALA A 174 -2.10 -11.78 3.93
N GLN A 175 -2.43 -12.20 2.70
CA GLN A 175 -1.69 -13.20 1.94
C GLN A 175 -0.35 -12.68 1.36
N GLY A 176 0.02 -11.43 1.64
CA GLY A 176 1.27 -10.82 1.19
C GLY A 176 1.23 -10.29 -0.25
N MET A 177 0.07 -10.27 -0.91
CA MET A 177 -0.04 -9.81 -2.29
C MET A 177 0.29 -8.33 -2.41
N GLN A 178 1.05 -7.99 -3.45
CA GLN A 178 1.40 -6.59 -3.72
C GLN A 178 0.26 -5.87 -4.43
N ARG A 179 0.33 -4.55 -4.41
CA ARG A 179 -0.73 -3.68 -4.95
C ARG A 179 -1.07 -4.00 -6.41
N HIS A 180 -0.05 -4.23 -7.22
CA HIS A 180 -0.20 -4.54 -8.64
C HIS A 180 -0.85 -5.91 -8.87
N ASP A 181 -0.56 -6.91 -8.03
CA ASP A 181 -1.19 -8.23 -8.12
C ASP A 181 -2.66 -8.17 -7.72
N ILE A 182 -2.97 -7.42 -6.65
CA ILE A 182 -4.36 -7.18 -6.23
C ILE A 182 -5.12 -6.45 -7.34
N ALA A 183 -4.51 -5.44 -7.97
CA ALA A 183 -5.10 -4.69 -9.07
C ALA A 183 -5.33 -5.54 -10.33
N ALA A 184 -4.37 -6.39 -10.69
CA ALA A 184 -4.47 -7.21 -11.90
C ALA A 184 -5.41 -8.41 -11.72
N GLY A 185 -5.46 -8.96 -10.51
CA GLY A 185 -6.16 -10.20 -10.21
C GLY A 185 -7.53 -10.03 -9.57
N THR A 186 -8.11 -8.82 -9.52
CA THR A 186 -9.43 -8.60 -8.90
C THR A 186 -10.42 -7.96 -9.87
N ASP A 187 -11.65 -8.49 -9.89
CA ASP A 187 -12.77 -7.96 -10.64
C ASP A 187 -14.10 -8.14 -9.89
N GLN A 188 -15.21 -7.71 -10.48
CA GLN A 188 -16.53 -7.86 -9.88
C GLN A 188 -16.95 -9.32 -9.70
N ARG A 189 -16.47 -10.26 -10.54
CA ARG A 189 -16.81 -11.67 -10.39
C ARG A 189 -16.19 -12.21 -9.12
N GLU A 190 -14.94 -11.88 -8.86
CA GLU A 190 -14.25 -12.28 -7.64
C GLU A 190 -14.84 -11.63 -6.39
N ILE A 191 -15.18 -10.33 -6.44
CA ILE A 191 -15.88 -9.64 -5.34
C ILE A 191 -17.22 -10.35 -5.04
N SER A 192 -18.02 -10.64 -6.06
CA SER A 192 -19.30 -11.34 -5.91
C SER A 192 -19.12 -12.73 -5.31
N ARG A 193 -18.12 -13.49 -5.78
CA ARG A 193 -17.79 -14.81 -5.25
C ARG A 193 -17.37 -14.73 -3.79
N PHE A 194 -16.55 -13.74 -3.43
CA PHE A 194 -16.08 -13.56 -2.05
C PHE A 194 -17.23 -13.24 -1.09
N ARG A 195 -18.19 -12.42 -1.52
CA ARG A 195 -19.44 -12.19 -0.76
C ARG A 195 -20.17 -13.50 -0.47
N ASP A 196 -20.28 -14.39 -1.45
CA ASP A 196 -20.96 -15.67 -1.26
C ASP A 196 -20.19 -16.61 -0.32
N VAL A 197 -18.86 -16.59 -0.37
CA VAL A 197 -17.99 -17.31 0.59
C VAL A 197 -18.24 -16.80 2.01
N MET A 198 -18.20 -15.48 2.22
CA MET A 198 -18.45 -14.88 3.54
C MET A 198 -19.85 -15.21 4.05
N ARG A 199 -20.87 -15.11 3.20
CA ARG A 199 -22.25 -15.45 3.55
C ARG A 199 -22.36 -16.88 4.08
N LYS A 200 -21.85 -17.85 3.31
CA LYS A 200 -21.84 -19.27 3.69
C LYS A 200 -21.02 -19.55 4.95
N TYR A 201 -19.95 -18.79 5.19
CA TYR A 201 -19.17 -18.89 6.42
C TYR A 201 -19.98 -18.45 7.64
N PHE A 202 -20.59 -17.27 7.60
CA PHE A 202 -21.38 -16.76 8.72
C PHE A 202 -22.67 -17.55 8.96
N GLU A 203 -23.30 -18.09 7.91
CA GLU A 203 -24.43 -19.00 8.05
C GLU A 203 -24.03 -20.25 8.86
N ARG A 204 -22.89 -20.88 8.51
CA ARG A 204 -22.38 -22.04 9.26
C ARG A 204 -22.02 -21.70 10.70
N LEU A 205 -21.42 -20.53 10.96
CA LEU A 205 -21.10 -20.11 12.33
C LEU A 205 -22.37 -19.96 13.20
N ARG A 206 -23.44 -19.40 12.62
CA ARG A 206 -24.73 -19.23 13.32
C ARG A 206 -25.39 -20.56 13.66
N THR A 207 -25.27 -21.57 12.79
CA THR A 207 -25.85 -22.89 13.04
C THR A 207 -24.98 -23.78 13.93
N SER A 208 -23.68 -23.48 14.05
CA SER A 208 -22.72 -24.28 14.83
C SER A 208 -22.53 -23.80 16.27
N THR A 209 -23.06 -22.63 16.63
CA THR A 209 -22.97 -22.10 18.00
C THR A 209 -24.24 -22.48 18.77
N PRO A 210 -24.15 -23.30 19.84
CA PRO A 210 -25.30 -23.56 20.72
C PRO A 210 -25.78 -22.23 21.31
N ARG A 211 -27.10 -22.02 21.33
CA ARG A 211 -27.70 -20.85 21.98
C ARG A 211 -27.55 -20.88 23.48
#